data_AF-A0A507BM45-F1
#
_entry.id   AF-A0A507BM45-F1
#
_cell.length_a   1.000
_cell.length_b   1.000
_cell.length_c   1.000
_cell.angle_alpha   90.00
_cell.angle_beta   90.00
_cell.angle_gamma   90.00
#
_symmetry.space_group_name_H-M   'P 1'
#
loop_
_entity.id
_entity.type
_entity.pdbx_description
1 polymer ?
#
loop_
_entity_poly.entity_id
_entity_poly.type
_entity_poly.pdbx_seq_one_letter_code
_entity_poly.pdbx_strand_id
1 'polypeptide(L)'
;MSAPAYRTFLGQRVWPGSFLKVYYPFFFSGAFAFFLFSFAHTKMMDNPTNKWMNIVKDVSDATGKQKLRNDATKWYEEQLAKEASAGHAAGAAASH
;
A
#
# COMPACT_ATOMS: atom_id res chain seq x y z
N MET A 1 -12.11 -33.19 -14.23
CA MET A 1 -12.08 -31.78 -13.78
C MET A 1 -10.69 -31.23 -14.05
N SER A 2 -10.57 -30.17 -14.87
CA SER A 2 -9.29 -29.53 -15.19
C SER A 2 -8.75 -28.76 -13.98
N ALA A 3 -7.47 -28.91 -13.67
CA ALA A 3 -6.84 -28.19 -12.56
C ALA A 3 -6.81 -26.68 -12.85
N PRO A 4 -7.17 -25.80 -11.89
CA PRO A 4 -7.14 -24.36 -12.11
C PRO A 4 -5.72 -23.89 -12.43
N ALA A 5 -5.58 -23.06 -13.48
CA ALA A 5 -4.30 -22.53 -13.90
C ALA A 5 -3.77 -21.51 -12.88
N TYR A 6 -2.87 -21.94 -12.00
CA TYR A 6 -2.20 -21.08 -11.04
C TYR A 6 -1.14 -20.22 -11.74
N ARG A 7 -1.02 -18.95 -11.35
CA ARG A 7 0.05 -18.06 -11.80
C ARG A 7 1.04 -17.88 -10.65
N THR A 8 2.33 -17.98 -10.93
CA THR A 8 3.37 -17.71 -9.94
C THR A 8 3.81 -16.26 -10.08
N PHE A 9 3.69 -15.47 -9.01
CA PHE A 9 4.21 -14.10 -8.94
C PHE A 9 5.14 -14.02 -7.73
N LEU A 10 6.39 -13.57 -7.94
CA LEU A 10 7.43 -13.50 -6.91
C LEU A 10 7.59 -14.80 -6.09
N GLY A 11 7.52 -15.96 -6.76
CA GLY A 11 7.68 -17.28 -6.13
C GLY A 11 6.47 -17.80 -5.36
N GLN A 12 5.42 -17.01 -5.17
CA GLN A 12 4.18 -17.44 -4.52
C GLN A 12 3.10 -17.81 -5.55
N ARG A 13 2.32 -18.85 -5.24
CA ARG A 13 1.14 -19.24 -6.02
C ARG A 13 0.05 -18.18 -5.80
N VAL A 14 -0.23 -17.41 -6.84
CA VAL A 14 -1.28 -16.40 -6.85
C VAL A 14 -2.49 -16.96 -7.58
N TRP A 15 -3.64 -16.91 -6.91
CA TRP A 15 -4.91 -17.23 -7.55
C TRP A 15 -5.22 -16.16 -8.61
N PRO A 16 -5.61 -16.52 -9.83
CA PRO A 16 -6.04 -15.56 -10.85
C PRO A 16 -7.40 -14.96 -10.45
N GLY A 17 -7.40 -14.10 -9.44
CA GLY A 17 -8.57 -13.40 -8.96
C GLY A 17 -8.98 -12.29 -9.92
N SER A 18 -10.27 -12.23 -10.25
CA SER A 18 -10.88 -11.15 -11.04
C SER A 18 -11.05 -9.84 -10.25
N PHE A 19 -10.41 -9.71 -9.08
CA PHE A 19 -10.50 -8.55 -8.19
C PHE A 19 -10.38 -7.23 -8.94
N LEU A 20 -9.35 -7.09 -9.79
CA LEU A 20 -9.15 -5.86 -10.54
C LEU A 20 -10.33 -5.52 -11.45
N LYS A 21 -10.97 -6.50 -12.09
CA LYS A 21 -12.13 -6.26 -12.97
C LYS A 21 -13.38 -5.82 -12.20
N VAL A 22 -13.58 -6.37 -11.01
CA VAL A 22 -14.73 -6.04 -10.15
C VAL A 22 -14.57 -4.67 -9.52
N TYR A 23 -13.35 -4.32 -9.10
CA TYR A 23 -13.07 -3.07 -8.40
C TYR A 23 -12.64 -1.92 -9.32
N TYR A 24 -12.38 -2.18 -10.60
CA TYR A 24 -12.00 -1.18 -11.60
C TYR A 24 -12.86 0.10 -11.57
N PRO A 25 -14.22 0.05 -11.64
CA PRO A 25 -15.02 1.26 -11.63
C PRO A 25 -14.89 2.06 -10.33
N PHE A 26 -14.63 1.39 -9.21
CA PHE A 26 -14.44 2.05 -7.90
C PHE A 26 -13.09 2.75 -7.78
N PHE A 27 -12.03 2.17 -8.37
CA PHE A 27 -10.73 2.84 -8.44
C PHE A 27 -10.81 4.11 -9.31
N PHE A 28 -11.50 4.02 -10.45
CA PHE A 28 -11.71 5.18 -11.31
C PHE A 28 -12.61 6.24 -10.67
N SER A 29 -13.72 5.84 -10.05
CA SER A 29 -14.62 6.79 -9.38
C SER A 29 -13.93 7.44 -8.17
N GLY A 30 -13.17 6.69 -7.39
CA GLY A 30 -12.42 7.21 -6.24
C GLY A 30 -11.34 8.19 -6.65
N ALA A 31 -10.53 7.86 -7.66
CA ALA A 31 -9.50 8.75 -8.18
C ALA A 31 -10.10 10.02 -8.80
N PHE A 32 -11.21 9.90 -9.54
CA PHE A 32 -11.88 11.03 -10.16
C PHE A 32 -12.52 11.96 -9.13
N ALA A 33 -13.18 11.41 -8.11
CA ALA A 33 -13.75 12.19 -7.01
C ALA A 33 -12.64 12.94 -6.25
N PHE A 34 -11.54 12.26 -5.90
CA PHE A 34 -10.41 12.90 -5.23
C PHE A 34 -9.82 14.05 -6.06
N PHE A 35 -9.67 13.86 -7.38
CA PHE A 35 -9.19 14.90 -8.28
C PHE A 35 -10.16 16.09 -8.34
N LEU A 36 -11.46 15.84 -8.50
CA LEU A 36 -12.48 16.90 -8.56
C LEU A 36 -12.55 17.71 -7.26
N PHE A 37 -12.54 17.05 -6.10
CA PHE A 37 -12.56 17.74 -4.82
C PHE A 37 -11.27 18.55 -4.59
N SER A 38 -10.11 18.00 -4.94
CA SER A 38 -8.84 18.73 -4.85
C SER A 38 -8.78 19.91 -5.81
N PHE A 39 -9.31 19.77 -7.02
CA PHE A 39 -9.41 20.83 -8.01
C PHE A 39 -10.38 21.93 -7.59
N ALA A 40 -11.56 21.56 -7.09
CA ALA A 40 -12.54 22.52 -6.57
C ALA A 40 -11.97 23.26 -5.36
N HIS A 41 -11.36 22.55 -4.40
CA HIS A 41 -10.70 23.13 -3.23
C HIS A 41 -9.62 24.15 -3.62
N THR A 42 -8.76 23.80 -4.59
CA THR A 42 -7.71 24.72 -5.07
C THR A 42 -8.25 25.88 -5.91
N LYS A 43 -9.37 25.72 -6.63
CA LYS A 43 -10.01 26.82 -7.37
C LYS A 43 -10.80 27.76 -6.49
N MET A 44 -11.48 27.27 -5.45
CA MET A 44 -12.30 28.05 -4.51
C MET A 44 -11.48 28.78 -3.43
N MET A 45 -10.18 28.54 -3.33
CA MET A 45 -9.31 29.40 -2.52
C MET A 45 -9.07 30.74 -3.22
N ASP A 46 -9.48 31.83 -2.58
CA ASP A 46 -9.39 33.18 -3.13
C ASP A 46 -7.97 33.80 -3.09
N ASN A 47 -7.04 33.21 -2.33
CA ASN A 47 -5.70 33.79 -2.15
C ASN A 47 -4.58 32.84 -2.63
N PRO A 48 -3.76 33.22 -3.64
CA PRO A 48 -2.71 32.36 -4.20
C PRO A 48 -1.66 31.92 -3.16
N THR A 49 -1.40 32.74 -2.14
CA THR A 49 -0.47 32.41 -1.04
C THR A 49 -0.98 31.25 -0.19
N ASN A 50 -2.29 31.18 0.07
CA ASN A 50 -2.91 30.11 0.85
C ASN A 50 -2.93 28.78 0.09
N LYS A 51 -3.03 28.81 -1.24
CA LYS A 51 -2.93 27.60 -2.08
C LYS A 51 -1.55 26.96 -1.94
N TRP A 52 -0.49 27.77 -1.99
CA TRP A 52 0.87 27.25 -1.88
C TRP A 52 1.17 26.68 -0.49
N MET A 53 0.73 27.37 0.57
CA MET A 53 0.85 26.84 1.93
C MET A 53 0.11 25.53 2.12
N ASN A 54 -1.09 25.38 1.56
CA ASN A 54 -1.85 24.12 1.67
C ASN A 54 -1.21 22.99 0.88
N ILE A 55 -0.67 23.26 -0.32
CA ILE A 55 0.08 22.26 -1.10
C ILE A 55 1.32 21.80 -0.33
N VAL A 56 2.10 22.74 0.23
CA VAL A 56 3.30 22.40 1.02
C VAL A 56 2.92 21.60 2.27
N LYS A 57 1.83 21.97 2.94
CA LYS A 57 1.31 21.24 4.10
C LYS A 57 0.86 19.83 3.74
N ASP A 58 0.10 19.66 2.66
CA ASP A 58 -0.38 18.35 2.19
C ASP A 58 0.79 17.43 1.80
N VAL A 59 1.81 17.97 1.13
CA VAL A 59 3.03 17.22 0.80
C VAL A 59 3.79 16.84 2.07
N SER A 60 3.93 17.76 3.03
CA SER A 60 4.60 17.50 4.31
C SER A 60 3.89 16.40 5.11
N ASP A 61 2.56 16.48 5.22
CA ASP A 61 1.74 15.49 5.91
C ASP A 61 1.79 14.11 5.22
N ALA A 62 1.79 14.09 3.88
CA ALA A 62 1.94 12.87 3.10
C ALA A 62 3.33 12.23 3.29
N THR A 63 4.40 13.04 3.26
CA THR A 63 5.77 12.57 3.54
C THR A 63 5.89 12.05 4.98
N GLY A 64 5.29 12.72 5.96
CA GLY A 64 5.26 12.26 7.35
C GLY A 64 4.57 10.90 7.48
N LYS A 65 3.40 10.73 6.86
CA LYS A 65 2.68 9.44 6.83
C LYS A 65 3.45 8.37 6.07
N GLN A 66 4.15 8.72 5.00
CA GLN A 66 4.96 7.78 4.22
C GLN A 66 6.19 7.30 5.01
N LYS A 67 6.83 8.20 5.77
CA LYS A 67 7.91 7.82 6.70
C LYS A 67 7.41 6.84 7.75
N LEU A 68 6.26 7.14 8.38
CA LEU A 68 5.63 6.26 9.37
C LEU A 68 5.27 4.88 8.78
N ARG A 69 4.78 4.84 7.54
CA ARG A 69 4.54 3.58 6.81
C ARG A 69 5.84 2.82 6.54
N ASN A 70 6.90 3.50 6.11
CA ASN A 70 8.20 2.85 5.88
C ASN A 70 8.81 2.30 7.18
N ASP A 71 8.70 3.04 8.29
CA ASP A 71 9.17 2.59 9.60
C ASP A 71 8.36 1.37 10.10
N ALA A 72 7.04 1.36 9.90
CA ALA A 72 6.19 0.22 10.21
C ALA A 72 6.51 -1.01 9.33
N THR A 73 6.77 -0.80 8.03
CA THR A 73 7.18 -1.88 7.12
C THR A 73 8.51 -2.49 7.55
N LYS A 74 9.51 -1.67 7.90
CA LYS A 74 10.79 -2.16 8.41
C LYS A 74 10.64 -2.97 9.69
N TRP A 75 9.85 -2.48 10.64
CA TRP A 75 9.56 -3.22 11.87
C TRP A 75 8.89 -4.57 11.57
N TYR A 76 7.96 -4.61 10.62
CA TYR A 76 7.28 -5.85 10.22
C TYR A 76 8.25 -6.84 9.53
N GLU A 77 9.14 -6.36 8.68
CA GLU A 77 10.20 -7.17 8.06
C GLU A 77 11.17 -7.74 9.11
N GLU A 78 11.55 -6.95 10.12
CA GLU A 78 12.39 -7.40 11.24
C GLU A 78 11.69 -8.48 12.09
N GLN A 79 10.38 -8.36 12.29
CA GLN A 79 9.60 -9.40 13.00
C GLN A 79 9.52 -10.68 12.19
N LEU A 80 9.24 -10.60 10.88
CA LEU A 80 9.28 -11.75 9.97
C LEU A 80 10.65 -12.45 9.98
N ALA A 81 11.74 -11.69 9.98
CA ALA A 81 13.09 -12.24 10.06
C ALA A 81 13.38 -12.93 11.42
N LYS A 82 12.84 -12.39 12.52
CA LYS A 82 12.92 -13.02 13.85
C LYS A 82 12.10 -14.30 13.94
N GLU A 83 10.89 -14.32 13.38
CA GLU A 83 10.07 -15.54 13.31
C GLU A 83 10.70 -16.61 12.41
N ALA A 84 11.27 -16.20 11.27
CA ALA A 84 11.99 -17.11 10.37
C ALA A 84 13.25 -17.72 11.02
N SER A 85 14.00 -16.92 11.78
CA SER A 85 15.18 -17.42 12.52
C SER A 85 14.80 -18.27 13.74
N ALA A 86 13.71 -17.93 14.45
CA ALA A 86 13.16 -18.75 15.52
C ALA A 86 12.60 -20.09 15.01
N GLY A 87 11.95 -20.10 13.84
CA GLY A 87 11.49 -21.33 13.18
C GLY A 87 12.62 -22.23 12.70
N HIS A 88 13.73 -21.65 12.24
CA HIS A 88 14.94 -22.40 11.87
C HIS A 88 15.65 -22.99 13.11
N ALA A 89 15.70 -22.26 14.22
CA ALA A 89 16.24 -22.74 15.49
C ALA A 89 15.36 -23.83 16.13
N ALA A 90 14.03 -23.74 16.03
CA ALA A 90 13.10 -24.77 16.49
C ALA A 90 13.21 -26.06 15.64
N GLY A 91 13.41 -25.92 14.33
CA GLY A 91 13.67 -27.06 13.43
C GLY A 91 14.99 -27.77 13.72
N ALA A 92 16.05 -27.03 14.06
CA ALA A 92 17.35 -27.59 14.45
C ALA A 92 17.34 -28.24 15.85
N ALA A 93 16.54 -27.72 16.78
CA ALA A 93 16.39 -28.31 18.12
C ALA A 93 15.52 -29.58 18.14
N ALA A 94 14.63 -29.76 17.16
CA ALA A 94 13.80 -30.96 17.02
C ALA A 94 14.49 -32.12 16.26
N SER A 95 15.69 -31.88 15.70
CA SER A 95 16.47 -32.86 14.93
C SER A 95 17.65 -33.47 15.69
N HIS A 96 17.73 -33.28 17.01
CA HIS A 96 18.74 -33.88 17.89
C HIS A 96 18.12 -34.81 18.93
#